data_AF-X1D231-F1
#
_entry.id   AF-X1D231-F1
#
_cell.length_a   1.000
_cell.length_b   1.000
_cell.length_c   1.000
_cell.angle_alpha   90.00
_cell.angle_beta   90.00
_cell.angle_gamma   90.00
#
_symmetry.space_group_name_H-M   'P 1'
#
loop_
_entity.id
_entity.type
_entity.pdbx_description
1 polymer ?
#
loop_
_entity_poly.entity_id
_entity_poly.type
_entity_poly.pdbx_seq_one_letter_code
_entity_poly.pdbx_strand_id
1 'polypeptide(L)'
;AENEEEVYQMVRKMMGYLPSNNMETPPSIECKDDPNRTEEALLNIVPTDPNKPYEMKDVIRYIVDEGDFFESHSYFATNMLTGFARLNSQSVGIIANQPKVLAGCLDIDASDKAARFIRFCDAFNIPILTLVDVPGFLPGSAQEYGGIIRHGAKLLYAYSEATV
;
A
#
# COMPACT_ATOMS: atom_id res chain seq x y z
N ALA A 1 8.62 8.76 -13.73
CA ALA A 1 8.91 10.09 -14.25
C ALA A 1 9.77 9.95 -15.48
N GLU A 2 9.35 10.60 -16.56
CA GLU A 2 10.05 10.60 -17.85
C GLU A 2 10.98 11.82 -17.97
N ASN A 3 10.79 12.85 -17.14
CA ASN A 3 11.57 14.08 -17.13
C ASN A 3 11.72 14.66 -15.71
N GLU A 4 12.56 15.69 -15.58
CA GLU A 4 12.89 16.34 -14.30
C GLU A 4 11.68 17.06 -13.67
N GLU A 5 10.85 17.70 -14.48
CA GLU A 5 9.65 18.42 -14.00
C GLU A 5 8.66 17.47 -13.32
N GLU A 6 8.43 16.30 -13.92
CA GLU A 6 7.62 15.24 -13.30
C GLU A 6 8.21 14.76 -11.98
N VAL A 7 9.54 14.65 -11.86
CA VAL A 7 10.19 14.28 -10.60
C VAL A 7 9.88 15.33 -9.53
N TYR A 8 10.02 16.62 -9.84
CA TYR A 8 9.69 17.68 -8.87
C TYR A 8 8.23 17.67 -8.45
N GLN A 9 7.30 17.43 -9.38
CA GLN A 9 5.88 17.31 -9.08
C GLN A 9 5.59 16.09 -8.19
N MET A 10 6.18 14.93 -8.50
CA MET A 10 6.04 13.72 -7.68
C MET A 10 6.61 13.91 -6.28
N VAL A 11 7.78 14.54 -6.14
CA VAL A 11 8.38 14.83 -4.83
C VAL A 11 7.52 15.79 -4.03
N ARG A 12 7.04 16.89 -4.62
CA ARG A 12 6.12 17.83 -3.94
C ARG A 12 4.85 17.13 -3.48
N LYS A 13 4.27 16.28 -4.33
CA LYS A 13 3.09 15.49 -3.99
C LYS A 13 3.37 14.53 -2.84
N MET A 14 4.49 13.79 -2.88
CA MET A 14 4.93 12.91 -1.81
C MET A 14 5.12 13.65 -0.48
N MET A 15 5.81 14.80 -0.50
CA MET A 15 6.01 15.64 0.69
C MET A 15 4.69 16.12 1.30
N GLY A 16 3.64 16.29 0.48
CA GLY A 16 2.31 16.62 0.97
C GLY A 16 1.66 15.54 1.85
N TYR A 17 2.13 14.29 1.80
CA TYR A 17 1.63 13.20 2.65
C TYR A 17 2.38 13.07 3.97
N LEU A 18 3.56 13.68 4.10
CA LEU A 18 4.48 13.45 5.20
C LEU A 18 4.45 14.61 6.21
N PRO A 19 4.62 14.34 7.52
CA PRO A 19 4.89 15.39 8.47
C PRO A 19 6.30 15.96 8.26
N SER A 20 6.57 17.14 8.82
CA SER A 20 7.90 17.76 8.74
C SER A 20 8.96 16.98 9.53
N ASN A 21 8.52 16.26 10.57
CA ASN A 21 9.34 15.45 11.46
C ASN A 21 8.47 14.41 12.20
N ASN A 22 9.10 13.54 13.00
CA ASN A 22 8.43 12.45 13.73
C ASN A 22 7.65 12.87 14.99
N MET A 23 7.70 14.13 15.39
CA MET A 23 6.94 14.67 16.54
C MET A 23 5.62 15.32 16.10
N GLU A 24 5.42 15.50 14.80
CA GLU A 24 4.21 16.07 14.21
C GLU A 24 3.33 14.97 13.62
N THR A 25 2.04 15.29 13.48
CA THR A 25 1.11 14.47 12.72
C THR A 25 1.15 14.85 11.24
N PRO A 26 0.81 13.93 10.33
CA PRO A 26 0.77 14.24 8.89
C PRO A 26 -0.16 15.43 8.58
N PRO A 27 0.18 16.25 7.58
CA PRO A 27 -0.60 17.43 7.25
C PRO A 27 -1.99 17.05 6.73
N SER A 28 -3.02 17.70 7.26
CA SER A 28 -4.39 17.58 6.76
C SER A 28 -4.58 18.54 5.59
N ILE A 29 -5.20 18.07 4.51
CA ILE A 29 -5.57 18.91 3.35
C ILE A 29 -7.09 18.88 3.22
N GLU A 30 -7.71 20.05 3.08
CA GLU A 30 -9.16 20.15 2.89
C GLU A 30 -9.63 19.27 1.73
N CYS A 31 -10.43 18.26 2.04
CA CYS A 31 -11.06 17.38 1.06
C CYS A 31 -12.55 17.71 0.96
N LYS A 32 -13.09 17.66 -0.26
CA LYS A 32 -14.53 17.83 -0.53
C LYS A 32 -15.28 16.52 -0.64
N ASP A 33 -14.57 15.39 -0.51
CA ASP A 33 -15.17 14.06 -0.57
C ASP A 33 -15.99 13.80 0.70
N ASP A 34 -17.13 13.12 0.54
CA ASP A 34 -18.02 12.80 1.68
C ASP A 34 -17.45 11.60 2.43
N PRO A 35 -17.09 11.73 3.72
CA PRO A 35 -16.61 10.61 4.52
C PRO A 35 -17.62 9.46 4.65
N ASN A 36 -18.91 9.72 4.38
CA ASN A 36 -19.98 8.73 4.42
C ASN A 36 -20.39 8.22 3.03
N ARG A 37 -19.59 8.49 1.98
CA ARG A 37 -19.91 8.00 0.64
C ARG A 37 -20.01 6.48 0.62
N THR A 38 -20.92 5.99 -0.20
CA THR A 38 -21.08 4.57 -0.47
C THR A 38 -20.73 4.29 -1.92
N GLU A 39 -20.06 3.17 -2.17
CA GLU A 39 -19.63 2.79 -3.51
C GLU A 39 -20.19 1.41 -3.86
N GLU A 40 -21.25 1.37 -4.66
CA GLU A 40 -21.91 0.13 -5.07
C GLU A 40 -20.99 -0.77 -5.91
N ALA A 41 -20.01 -0.19 -6.62
CA ALA A 41 -19.04 -0.96 -7.41
C ALA A 41 -18.25 -1.96 -6.55
N LEU A 42 -17.99 -1.64 -5.27
CA LEU A 42 -17.28 -2.52 -4.34
C LEU A 42 -18.05 -3.82 -4.05
N LEU A 43 -19.38 -3.85 -4.21
CA LEU A 43 -20.17 -5.06 -3.99
C LEU A 43 -19.88 -6.17 -5.02
N ASN A 44 -19.41 -5.78 -6.21
CA ASN A 44 -19.22 -6.69 -7.35
C ASN A 44 -17.75 -6.78 -7.80
N ILE A 45 -16.82 -6.13 -7.08
CA ILE A 45 -15.41 -6.06 -7.49
C ILE A 45 -14.68 -7.39 -7.33
N VAL A 46 -15.02 -8.16 -6.29
CA VAL A 46 -14.49 -9.50 -6.06
C VAL A 46 -15.29 -10.49 -6.91
N PRO A 47 -14.66 -11.19 -7.88
CA PRO A 47 -15.37 -12.14 -8.72
C PRO A 47 -15.90 -13.33 -7.93
N THR A 48 -17.03 -13.88 -8.36
CA THR A 48 -17.59 -15.10 -7.78
C THR A 48 -16.81 -16.36 -8.16
N ASP A 49 -16.07 -16.32 -9.28
CA ASP A 49 -15.11 -17.37 -9.65
C ASP A 49 -13.79 -17.14 -8.90
N PRO A 50 -13.39 -18.06 -8.01
CA PRO A 50 -12.18 -17.91 -7.19
C PRO A 50 -10.87 -17.90 -8.01
N ASN A 51 -10.91 -18.35 -9.27
CA ASN A 51 -9.72 -18.32 -10.14
C ASN A 51 -9.58 -17.02 -10.92
N LYS A 52 -10.59 -16.14 -10.87
CA LYS A 52 -10.57 -14.88 -11.61
C LYS A 52 -10.01 -13.77 -10.72
N PRO A 53 -8.86 -13.17 -11.07
CA PRO A 53 -8.30 -12.06 -10.32
C PRO A 53 -9.08 -10.76 -10.58
N TYR A 54 -8.92 -9.79 -9.67
CA TYR A 54 -9.43 -8.42 -9.80
C TYR A 54 -8.33 -7.40 -9.49
N GLU A 55 -8.60 -6.13 -9.80
CA GLU A 55 -7.67 -5.03 -9.61
C GLU A 55 -7.79 -4.43 -8.21
N MET A 56 -6.81 -4.68 -7.35
CA MET A 56 -6.80 -4.07 -6.01
C MET A 56 -6.63 -2.54 -6.07
N LYS A 57 -5.99 -1.99 -7.11
CA LYS A 57 -5.90 -0.52 -7.28
C LYS A 57 -7.27 0.14 -7.45
N ASP A 58 -8.23 -0.57 -8.03
CA ASP A 58 -9.58 -0.04 -8.21
C ASP A 58 -10.30 0.01 -6.85
N VAL A 59 -10.14 -1.03 -6.01
CA VAL A 59 -10.61 -1.00 -4.61
C VAL A 59 -10.01 0.19 -3.87
N ILE A 60 -8.70 0.41 -3.98
CA ILE A 60 -8.02 1.55 -3.33
C ILE A 60 -8.61 2.88 -3.80
N ARG A 61 -8.79 3.08 -5.11
CA ARG A 61 -9.38 4.32 -5.65
C ARG A 61 -10.82 4.54 -5.18
N TYR A 62 -11.56 3.47 -4.97
CA TYR A 62 -12.93 3.55 -4.49
C TYR A 62 -13.05 3.89 -3.00
N ILE A 63 -12.00 3.69 -2.20
CA ILE A 63 -12.04 3.99 -0.75
C ILE A 63 -11.37 5.31 -0.39
N VAL A 64 -10.32 5.73 -1.11
CA VAL A 64 -9.53 6.92 -0.76
C VAL A 64 -10.18 8.20 -1.24
N ASP A 65 -9.89 9.31 -0.56
CA ASP A 65 -10.35 10.65 -0.91
C ASP A 65 -10.02 10.98 -2.37
N GLU A 66 -11.05 11.36 -3.15
CA GLU A 66 -10.92 11.74 -4.58
C GLU A 66 -10.30 10.66 -5.49
N GLY A 67 -10.16 9.42 -4.99
CA GLY A 67 -9.44 8.35 -5.67
C GLY A 67 -7.93 8.59 -5.84
N ASP A 68 -7.34 9.55 -5.10
CA ASP A 68 -5.91 9.86 -5.21
C ASP A 68 -5.04 8.87 -4.41
N PHE A 69 -4.29 8.06 -5.15
CA PHE A 69 -3.33 7.11 -4.60
C PHE A 69 -1.93 7.35 -5.18
N PHE A 70 -1.00 7.72 -4.30
CA PHE A 70 0.42 7.86 -4.62
C PHE A 70 1.15 6.55 -4.35
N GLU A 71 1.31 5.73 -5.39
CA GLU A 71 1.97 4.44 -5.28
C GLU A 71 3.49 4.55 -5.12
N SER A 72 4.04 3.84 -4.14
CA SER A 72 5.46 3.68 -3.91
C SER A 72 5.97 2.39 -4.56
N HIS A 73 7.16 2.45 -5.17
CA HIS A 73 7.79 1.30 -5.83
C HIS A 73 6.85 0.59 -6.84
N SER A 74 6.15 1.35 -7.68
CA SER A 74 5.10 0.84 -8.59
C SER A 74 5.59 -0.20 -9.61
N TYR A 75 6.89 -0.28 -9.88
CA TYR A 75 7.50 -1.22 -10.82
C TYR A 75 8.24 -2.40 -10.14
N PHE A 76 8.25 -2.45 -8.81
CA PHE A 76 8.95 -3.49 -8.04
C PHE A 76 7.97 -4.23 -7.11
N ALA A 77 8.08 -5.55 -7.06
CA ALA A 77 7.18 -6.44 -6.31
C ALA A 77 5.70 -6.06 -6.50
N THR A 78 5.23 -6.12 -7.74
CA THR A 78 3.88 -5.63 -8.13
C THR A 78 2.73 -6.52 -7.64
N ASN A 79 3.04 -7.67 -7.03
CA ASN A 79 2.15 -8.50 -6.20
C ASN A 79 1.78 -7.83 -4.85
N MET A 80 2.49 -6.77 -4.44
CA MET A 80 2.23 -6.00 -3.23
C MET A 80 2.20 -4.50 -3.56
N LEU A 81 1.07 -3.86 -3.32
CA LEU A 81 0.89 -2.43 -3.46
C LEU A 81 1.26 -1.75 -2.14
N THR A 82 2.06 -0.70 -2.23
CA THR A 82 2.33 0.21 -1.12
C THR A 82 2.21 1.64 -1.62
N GLY A 83 1.73 2.56 -0.79
CA GLY A 83 1.60 3.96 -1.21
C GLY A 83 0.85 4.81 -0.22
N PHE A 84 0.80 6.10 -0.49
CA PHE A 84 0.10 7.08 0.35
C PHE A 84 -1.23 7.48 -0.29
N ALA A 85 -2.22 7.73 0.55
CA ALA A 85 -3.49 8.30 0.16
C ALA A 85 -4.00 9.20 1.29
N ARG A 86 -5.21 9.74 1.12
CA ARG A 86 -5.95 10.39 2.21
C ARG A 86 -7.29 9.73 2.44
N LEU A 87 -7.71 9.74 3.71
CA LEU A 87 -9.06 9.39 4.14
C LEU A 87 -9.53 10.49 5.08
N ASN A 88 -10.65 11.12 4.73
CA ASN A 88 -11.20 12.26 5.49
C ASN A 88 -10.12 13.32 5.76
N SER A 89 -9.42 13.75 4.71
CA SER A 89 -8.34 14.76 4.74
C SER A 89 -7.03 14.33 5.42
N GLN A 90 -6.96 13.15 6.04
CA GLN A 90 -5.77 12.67 6.78
C GLN A 90 -4.94 11.71 5.94
N SER A 91 -3.61 11.87 5.94
CA SER A 91 -2.71 10.93 5.26
C SER A 91 -2.80 9.53 5.85
N VAL A 92 -2.85 8.54 4.98
CA VAL A 92 -2.83 7.11 5.34
C VAL A 92 -1.82 6.37 4.45
N GLY A 93 -1.08 5.43 5.03
CA GLY A 93 -0.25 4.48 4.32
C GLY A 93 -1.08 3.25 3.96
N ILE A 94 -1.18 2.92 2.68
CA ILE A 94 -1.92 1.75 2.20
C ILE A 94 -0.96 0.63 1.86
N ILE A 95 -1.30 -0.59 2.30
CA ILE A 95 -0.60 -1.82 1.96
C ILE A 95 -1.66 -2.81 1.46
N ALA A 96 -1.49 -3.35 0.26
CA ALA A 96 -2.51 -4.22 -0.31
C ALA A 96 -1.93 -5.30 -1.21
N ASN A 97 -2.48 -6.51 -1.13
CA ASN A 97 -2.13 -7.58 -2.07
C ASN A 97 -2.71 -7.30 -3.45
N GLN A 98 -2.01 -7.70 -4.52
CA GLN A 98 -2.49 -7.55 -5.90
C GLN A 98 -2.81 -8.93 -6.50
N PRO A 99 -4.09 -9.37 -6.53
CA PRO A 99 -4.48 -10.67 -7.07
C PRO A 99 -4.11 -10.88 -8.53
N LYS A 100 -4.04 -9.83 -9.37
CA LYS A 100 -3.62 -9.97 -10.78
C LYS A 100 -2.16 -10.38 -10.97
N VAL A 101 -1.32 -10.25 -9.95
CA VAL A 101 0.11 -10.54 -10.04
C VAL A 101 0.46 -11.63 -9.03
N LEU A 102 0.91 -12.79 -9.53
CA LEU A 102 1.26 -13.95 -8.70
C LEU A 102 0.14 -14.35 -7.71
N ALA A 103 -1.13 -14.13 -8.09
CA ALA A 103 -2.29 -14.37 -7.22
C ALA A 103 -2.26 -13.61 -5.88
N GLY A 104 -1.51 -12.50 -5.76
CA GLY A 104 -1.35 -11.77 -4.51
C GLY A 104 -0.45 -12.44 -3.48
N CYS A 105 0.26 -13.52 -3.86
CA CYS A 105 1.20 -14.23 -3.00
C CYS A 105 2.29 -13.31 -2.44
N LEU A 106 2.72 -13.60 -1.21
CA LEU A 106 3.91 -12.97 -0.62
C LEU A 106 5.18 -13.67 -1.10
N ASP A 107 6.18 -12.90 -1.48
CA ASP A 107 7.52 -13.36 -1.79
C ASP A 107 8.57 -12.51 -1.06
N ILE A 108 9.85 -12.81 -1.28
CA ILE A 108 10.98 -12.07 -0.68
C ILE A 108 10.84 -10.56 -0.94
N ASP A 109 10.59 -10.19 -2.19
CA ASP A 109 10.62 -8.80 -2.64
C ASP A 109 9.40 -8.02 -2.13
N ALA A 110 8.19 -8.61 -2.16
CA ALA A 110 7.00 -8.03 -1.56
C ALA A 110 7.14 -7.85 -0.04
N SER A 111 7.75 -8.82 0.64
CA SER A 111 7.97 -8.75 2.08
C SER A 111 8.91 -7.61 2.44
N ASP A 112 10.01 -7.44 1.72
CA ASP A 112 10.97 -6.35 1.93
C ASP A 112 10.34 -4.98 1.61
N LYS A 113 9.59 -4.88 0.51
CA LYS A 113 8.88 -3.67 0.09
C LYS A 113 7.88 -3.22 1.16
N ALA A 114 6.98 -4.11 1.59
CA ALA A 114 5.96 -3.78 2.58
C ALA A 114 6.56 -3.52 3.96
N ALA A 115 7.50 -4.34 4.42
CA ALA A 115 8.12 -4.16 5.73
C ALA A 115 8.77 -2.79 5.89
N ARG A 116 9.52 -2.33 4.88
CA ARG A 116 10.16 -1.01 4.95
C ARG A 116 9.14 0.13 4.89
N PHE A 117 8.07 -0.03 4.12
CA PHE A 117 7.00 0.97 4.03
C PHE A 117 6.23 1.10 5.36
N ILE A 118 5.91 -0.01 6.02
CA ILE A 118 5.26 -0.02 7.35
C ILE A 118 6.10 0.74 8.36
N ARG A 119 7.38 0.38 8.49
CA ARG A 119 8.29 1.04 9.45
C ARG A 119 8.47 2.53 9.16
N PHE A 120 8.41 2.93 7.89
CA PHE A 120 8.43 4.34 7.53
C PHE A 120 7.14 5.05 7.97
N CYS A 121 5.97 4.47 7.71
CA CYS A 121 4.71 5.05 8.14
C CYS A 121 4.65 5.18 9.67
N ASP A 122 5.04 4.13 10.38
CA ASP A 122 5.11 4.10 11.84
C ASP A 122 6.02 5.20 12.41
N ALA A 123 7.25 5.31 11.88
CA ALA A 123 8.22 6.30 12.35
C ALA A 123 7.77 7.77 12.16
N PHE A 124 6.77 8.03 11.32
CA PHE A 124 6.25 9.36 11.01
C PHE A 124 4.76 9.52 11.37
N ASN A 125 4.24 8.69 12.28
CA ASN A 125 2.86 8.78 12.76
C ASN A 125 1.80 8.74 11.64
N ILE A 126 2.08 8.00 10.56
CA ILE A 126 1.14 7.81 9.44
C ILE A 126 0.35 6.53 9.72
N PRO A 127 -0.98 6.61 9.92
CA PRO A 127 -1.83 5.43 10.09
C PRO A 127 -1.73 4.47 8.91
N ILE A 128 -1.90 3.18 9.18
CA ILE A 128 -1.78 2.13 8.17
C ILE A 128 -3.14 1.50 7.90
N LEU A 129 -3.51 1.42 6.62
CA LEU A 129 -4.66 0.66 6.13
C LEU A 129 -4.18 -0.52 5.29
N THR A 130 -4.50 -1.74 5.74
CA THR A 130 -4.13 -2.97 5.04
C THR A 130 -5.34 -3.61 4.38
N LEU A 131 -5.28 -3.82 3.06
CA LEU A 131 -6.28 -4.58 2.30
C LEU A 131 -5.73 -5.97 1.98
N VAL A 132 -6.35 -6.99 2.56
CA VAL A 132 -5.80 -8.35 2.56
C VAL A 132 -6.52 -9.23 1.54
N ASP A 133 -5.75 -9.76 0.59
CA ASP A 133 -6.16 -10.84 -0.30
C ASP A 133 -4.93 -11.68 -0.67
N VAL A 134 -4.53 -12.54 0.26
CA VAL A 134 -3.29 -13.31 0.19
C VAL A 134 -3.58 -14.80 0.33
N PRO A 135 -3.25 -15.63 -0.67
CA PRO A 135 -3.41 -17.09 -0.56
C PRO A 135 -2.27 -17.74 0.26
N GLY A 136 -1.12 -17.08 0.36
CA GLY A 136 0.04 -17.56 1.09
C GLY A 136 1.36 -17.00 0.55
N PHE A 137 2.46 -17.71 0.83
CA PHE A 137 3.77 -17.40 0.27
C PHE A 137 3.99 -18.13 -1.05
N LEU A 138 4.75 -17.51 -1.96
CA LEU A 138 5.15 -18.12 -3.22
C LEU A 138 6.09 -19.32 -2.96
N PRO A 139 5.72 -20.55 -3.36
CA PRO A 139 6.58 -21.70 -3.17
C PRO A 139 7.74 -21.71 -4.17
N GLY A 140 8.87 -22.32 -3.80
CA GLY A 140 9.96 -22.63 -4.71
C GLY A 140 11.33 -22.61 -4.05
N SER A 141 12.25 -23.46 -4.55
CA SER A 141 13.62 -23.55 -4.03
C SER A 141 14.37 -22.22 -4.10
N ALA A 142 14.08 -21.38 -5.10
CA ALA A 142 14.64 -20.03 -5.20
C ALA A 142 14.24 -19.13 -4.02
N GLN A 143 13.00 -19.22 -3.53
CA GLN A 143 12.54 -18.46 -2.35
C GLN A 143 13.19 -19.00 -1.07
N GLU A 144 13.27 -20.33 -0.93
CA GLU A 144 13.92 -20.96 0.21
C GLU A 144 15.42 -20.61 0.29
N TYR A 145 16.17 -20.78 -0.80
CA TYR A 145 17.59 -20.43 -0.86
C TYR A 145 17.85 -18.92 -0.80
N GLY A 146 16.90 -18.10 -1.27
CA GLY A 146 16.93 -16.64 -1.10
C GLY A 146 16.69 -16.19 0.35
N GLY A 147 16.21 -17.10 1.21
CA GLY A 147 15.97 -16.86 2.62
C GLY A 147 14.60 -16.27 2.90
N ILE A 148 13.55 -16.76 2.26
CA ILE A 148 12.16 -16.29 2.50
C ILE A 148 11.79 -16.26 3.99
N ILE A 149 12.32 -17.17 4.80
CA ILE A 149 12.10 -17.18 6.26
C ILE A 149 12.48 -15.83 6.90
N ARG A 150 13.68 -15.30 6.61
CA ARG A 150 14.13 -14.01 7.17
C ARG A 150 13.43 -12.83 6.53
N HIS A 151 13.13 -12.90 5.24
CA HIS A 151 12.50 -11.79 4.49
C HIS A 151 11.02 -11.66 4.85
N GLY A 152 10.27 -12.75 4.84
CA GLY A 152 8.88 -12.79 5.31
C GLY A 152 8.74 -12.38 6.77
N ALA A 153 9.69 -12.76 7.64
CA ALA A 153 9.70 -12.33 9.04
C ALA A 153 9.83 -10.80 9.21
N LYS A 154 10.43 -10.06 8.27
CA LYS A 154 10.50 -8.59 8.35
C LYS A 154 9.12 -7.95 8.28
N LEU A 155 8.22 -8.50 7.46
CA LEU A 155 6.86 -8.00 7.35
C LEU A 155 6.09 -8.21 8.66
N LEU A 156 6.18 -9.42 9.22
CA LEU A 156 5.60 -9.73 10.52
C LEU A 156 6.16 -8.83 11.63
N TYR A 157 7.48 -8.65 11.64
CA TYR A 157 8.16 -7.77 12.60
C TYR A 157 7.67 -6.34 12.47
N ALA A 158 7.60 -5.79 11.26
CA ALA A 158 7.18 -4.42 11.03
C ALA A 158 5.75 -4.16 11.53
N TYR A 159 4.81 -5.06 11.28
CA TYR A 159 3.46 -4.94 11.84
C TYR A 159 3.41 -5.10 13.37
N SER A 160 4.27 -5.96 13.94
CA SER A 160 4.29 -6.19 15.39
C SER A 160 4.99 -5.07 16.17
N GLU A 161 5.92 -4.36 15.54
CA GLU A 161 6.65 -3.21 16.08
C GLU A 161 5.81 -1.92 16.02
N ALA A 162 4.98 -1.77 14.99
CA ALA A 162 4.24 -0.54 14.74
C ALA A 162 3.23 -0.21 15.84
N THR A 163 3.08 1.09 16.11
CA THR A 163 2.24 1.66 17.19
C THR A 163 1.28 2.76 16.73
N VAL A 164 1.29 3.08 15.44
CA VAL A 164 0.38 4.05 14.79
C VAL A 164 -1.09 3.62 14.73
#